data_AF-A0A4V2ABT2-F1
#
_entry.id   AF-A0A4V2ABT2-F1
#
_cell.length_a   1.000
_cell.length_b   1.000
_cell.length_c   1.000
_cell.angle_alpha   90.00
_cell.angle_beta   90.00
_cell.angle_gamma   90.00
#
_symmetry.space_group_name_H-M   'P 1'
#
loop_
_entity.id
_entity.type
_entity.pdbx_description
1 polymer ?
#
loop_
_entity_poly.entity_id
_entity_poly.type
_entity_poly.pdbx_seq_one_letter_code
_entity_poly.pdbx_strand_id
1 'polypeptide(L)'
;MVKIYTPDLRIKISLGIWFVCLPSLLVSVVGLMLGVAAIVSKQFDNSAFLTGLACIISLIPWMFLIHMNVKWVDNEKLSKWIPVIGTILALICLVMLFPASLFALPPMLFACYLAYWHLKI
;
A
#
# COMPACT_ATOMS: atom_id res chain seq x y z
N MET A 1 -9.32 3.30 25.21
CA MET A 1 -9.53 1.87 24.94
C MET A 1 -9.65 1.66 23.43
N VAL A 2 -8.88 0.75 22.83
CA VAL A 2 -9.15 0.31 21.45
C VAL A 2 -10.36 -0.62 21.54
N LYS A 3 -11.48 -0.28 20.90
CA LYS A 3 -12.63 -1.19 20.85
C LYS A 3 -12.20 -2.45 20.10
N ILE A 4 -12.26 -3.59 20.78
CA ILE A 4 -12.05 -4.89 20.16
C ILE A 4 -13.30 -5.18 19.33
N TYR A 5 -13.23 -4.92 18.03
CA TYR A 5 -14.30 -5.27 17.11
C TYR A 5 -14.36 -6.79 16.93
N THR A 6 -15.57 -7.33 16.78
CA THR A 6 -15.79 -8.72 16.38
C THR A 6 -15.13 -8.99 15.03
N PRO A 7 -14.65 -10.23 14.77
CA PRO A 7 -13.96 -10.57 13.52
C PRO A 7 -14.79 -10.24 12.27
N ASP A 8 -16.11 -10.49 12.30
CA ASP A 8 -17.03 -10.17 11.20
C ASP A 8 -17.06 -8.67 10.85
N LEU A 9 -16.98 -7.81 11.86
CA LEU A 9 -16.98 -6.37 11.68
C LEU A 9 -15.64 -5.87 11.12
N ARG A 10 -14.51 -6.47 11.54
CA ARG A 10 -13.19 -6.16 10.97
C ARG A 10 -13.10 -6.52 9.50
N ILE A 11 -13.65 -7.66 9.09
CA ILE A 11 -13.70 -8.07 7.68
C ILE A 11 -14.50 -7.05 6.86
N LYS A 12 -15.69 -6.64 7.32
CA LYS A 12 -16.51 -5.64 6.62
C LYS A 12 -15.82 -4.28 6.49
N ILE A 13 -15.20 -3.80 7.57
CA ILE A 13 -14.41 -2.56 7.55
C ILE A 13 -13.23 -2.69 6.58
N SER A 14 -12.51 -3.81 6.64
CA SER A 14 -11.39 -4.11 5.75
C SER A 14 -11.82 -4.05 4.29
N LEU A 15 -12.88 -4.77 3.93
CA LEU A 15 -13.44 -4.75 2.57
C LEU A 15 -13.82 -3.34 2.12
N GLY A 16 -14.53 -2.58 2.97
CA GLY A 16 -14.91 -1.21 2.66
C GLY A 16 -13.69 -0.31 2.40
N ILE A 17 -12.63 -0.43 3.20
CA ILE A 17 -11.40 0.33 3.00
C ILE A 17 -10.67 -0.13 1.73
N TRP A 18 -10.60 -1.44 1.47
CA TRP A 18 -10.00 -2.00 0.26
C TRP A 18 -10.69 -1.51 -1.01
N PHE A 19 -12.01 -1.34 -1.01
CA PHE A 19 -12.73 -0.71 -2.12
C PHE A 19 -12.27 0.72 -2.40
N VAL A 20 -12.02 1.50 -1.35
CA VAL A 20 -11.50 2.88 -1.47
C VAL A 20 -10.03 2.89 -1.91
N CYS A 21 -9.26 1.88 -1.51
CA CYS A 21 -7.86 1.71 -1.90
C CYS A 21 -7.68 1.16 -3.34
N LEU A 22 -8.72 0.54 -3.92
CA LEU A 22 -8.66 -0.15 -5.21
C LEU A 22 -8.16 0.75 -6.37
N PRO A 23 -8.62 2.01 -6.53
CA PRO A 23 -8.12 2.89 -7.60
C PRO A 23 -6.62 3.11 -7.51
N SER A 24 -6.09 3.24 -6.29
CA SER A 24 -4.66 3.39 -6.03
C SER A 24 -3.87 2.17 -6.48
N LEU A 25 -4.35 0.99 -6.12
CA LEU A 25 -3.74 -0.28 -6.51
C LEU A 25 -3.75 -0.44 -8.04
N LEU A 26 -4.86 -0.08 -8.69
CA LEU A 26 -4.97 -0.13 -10.15
C LEU A 26 -3.96 0.81 -10.83
N VAL A 27 -3.75 2.03 -10.32
CA VAL A 27 -2.74 2.94 -10.84
C VAL A 27 -1.33 2.34 -10.73
N SER A 28 -0.98 1.73 -9.58
CA SER A 28 0.30 1.03 -9.42
C SER A 28 0.48 -0.13 -10.40
N VAL A 29 -0.56 -0.94 -10.63
CA VAL A 29 -0.51 -2.09 -11.54
C VAL A 29 -0.44 -1.67 -13.01
N VAL A 30 -1.25 -0.68 -13.42
CA VAL A 30 -1.21 -0.15 -14.78
C VAL A 30 0.14 0.51 -15.06
N GLY A 31 0.66 1.29 -14.10
CA GLY A 31 1.98 1.90 -14.22
C GLY A 31 3.11 0.85 -14.33
N LEU A 32 3.01 -0.27 -13.61
CA LEU A 32 3.91 -1.41 -13.78
C LEU A 32 3.85 -1.95 -15.22
N MET A 33 2.65 -2.24 -15.73
CA MET A 33 2.48 -2.82 -17.07
C MET A 33 3.03 -1.89 -18.16
N LEU A 34 2.77 -0.59 -18.05
CA LEU A 34 3.30 0.41 -18.97
C LEU A 34 4.84 0.50 -18.89
N GLY A 35 5.40 0.46 -17.67
CA GLY A 35 6.85 0.44 -17.47
C GLY A 35 7.53 -0.79 -18.07
N VAL A 36 6.95 -1.98 -17.85
CA VAL A 36 7.45 -3.23 -18.44
C VAL A 36 7.33 -3.19 -19.97
N ALA A 37 6.19 -2.74 -20.51
CA ALA A 37 6.01 -2.61 -21.96
C ALA A 37 7.03 -1.67 -22.59
N ALA A 38 7.34 -0.54 -21.94
CA ALA A 38 8.38 0.39 -22.40
C ALA A 38 9.77 -0.28 -22.46
N ILE A 39 10.15 -1.03 -21.42
CA ILE A 39 11.43 -1.77 -21.38
C ILE A 39 11.50 -2.81 -22.51
N VAL A 40 10.44 -3.59 -22.70
CA VAL A 40 10.37 -4.65 -23.72
C VAL A 40 10.44 -4.06 -25.14
N SER A 41 9.81 -2.91 -25.36
CA SER A 41 9.78 -2.25 -26.68
C SER A 41 11.12 -1.63 -27.10
N LYS A 42 12.15 -1.65 -26.25
CA LYS A 42 13.44 -0.94 -26.42
C LYS A 42 13.32 0.57 -26.64
N GLN A 43 12.13 1.15 -26.45
CA GLN A 43 11.95 2.59 -26.34
C GLN A 43 12.41 3.01 -24.94
N PHE A 44 13.73 3.10 -24.78
CA PHE A 44 14.37 3.60 -23.56
C PHE A 44 14.23 5.12 -23.48
N ASP A 45 13.01 5.58 -23.22
CA ASP A 45 12.82 6.87 -22.61
C ASP A 45 13.15 6.74 -21.12
N ASN A 46 14.15 7.47 -20.65
CA ASN A 46 14.57 7.48 -19.24
C ASN A 46 13.38 7.76 -18.31
N SER A 47 12.39 8.55 -18.76
CA SER A 47 11.19 8.85 -17.98
C SER A 47 10.29 7.62 -17.79
N ALA A 48 10.10 6.81 -18.84
CA ALA A 48 9.29 5.60 -18.81
C ALA A 48 9.94 4.50 -17.96
N PHE A 49 11.27 4.37 -18.03
CA PHE A 49 12.03 3.45 -17.18
C PHE A 49 11.92 3.83 -15.69
N LEU A 50 12.14 5.11 -15.35
CA LEU A 50 12.02 5.60 -13.98
C LEU A 50 10.59 5.45 -13.44
N THR A 51 9.58 5.71 -14.27
CA THR A 51 8.17 5.51 -13.90
C THR A 51 7.87 4.04 -13.65
N GLY A 52 8.33 3.13 -14.53
CA GLY A 52 8.18 1.69 -14.33
C GLY A 52 8.85 1.20 -13.04
N LEU A 53 10.06 1.68 -12.75
CA LEU A 53 10.77 1.36 -11.52
C LEU A 53 10.04 1.88 -10.27
N ALA A 54 9.52 3.12 -10.32
CA ALA A 54 8.72 3.69 -9.23
C ALA A 54 7.45 2.87 -8.98
N CYS A 55 6.78 2.40 -10.03
CA CYS A 55 5.60 1.53 -9.91
C CYS A 55 5.94 0.16 -9.32
N ILE A 56 7.06 -0.47 -9.72
CA ILE A 56 7.55 -1.72 -9.11
C ILE A 56 7.80 -1.53 -7.61
N ILE A 57 8.54 -0.47 -7.26
CA ILE A 57 8.86 -0.17 -5.87
C ILE A 57 7.59 0.10 -5.06
N SER A 58 6.57 0.72 -5.67
CA SER A 58 5.28 1.00 -5.01
C SER A 58 4.50 -0.25 -4.58
N LEU A 59 4.75 -1.41 -5.19
CA LEU A 59 4.09 -2.67 -4.82
C LEU A 59 4.60 -3.23 -3.49
N ILE A 60 5.82 -2.89 -3.08
CA ILE A 60 6.39 -3.35 -1.82
C ILE A 60 5.53 -2.86 -0.62
N PRO A 61 5.22 -1.55 -0.48
CA PRO A 61 4.29 -1.07 0.54
C PRO A 61 2.92 -1.76 0.52
N TRP A 62 2.38 -2.11 -0.65
CA TRP A 62 1.12 -2.83 -0.75
C TRP A 62 1.18 -4.20 -0.09
N MET A 63 2.27 -4.94 -0.28
CA MET A 63 2.46 -6.24 0.38
C MET A 63 2.49 -6.11 1.90
N PHE A 64 3.15 -5.07 2.42
CA PHE A 64 3.13 -4.76 3.86
C PHE A 64 1.73 -4.39 4.35
N LEU A 65 0.99 -3.58 3.57
CA LEU A 65 -0.37 -3.20 3.90
C LEU A 65 -1.32 -4.39 3.97
N ILE A 66 -1.24 -5.30 2.99
CA ILE A 66 -1.99 -6.57 2.98
C ILE A 66 -1.63 -7.38 4.22
N HIS A 67 -0.34 -7.57 4.50
CA HIS A 67 0.11 -8.37 5.63
C HIS A 67 -0.36 -7.80 6.97
N MET A 68 -0.23 -6.49 7.18
CA MET A 68 -0.74 -5.79 8.37
C MET A 68 -2.26 -5.93 8.50
N ASN A 69 -2.98 -5.85 7.38
CA ASN A 69 -4.43 -5.95 7.35
C ASN A 69 -4.92 -7.35 7.70
N VAL A 70 -4.32 -8.41 7.11
CA VAL A 70 -4.65 -9.81 7.43
C VAL A 70 -4.45 -10.07 8.92
N LYS A 71 -3.29 -9.72 9.46
CA LYS A 71 -3.01 -9.90 10.90
C LYS A 71 -3.94 -9.07 11.80
N TRP A 72 -4.35 -7.90 11.34
CA TRP A 72 -5.37 -7.11 12.03
C TRP A 72 -6.76 -7.78 12.03
N VAL A 73 -7.16 -8.38 10.90
CA VAL A 73 -8.41 -9.15 10.79
C VAL A 73 -8.36 -10.38 11.70
N ASP A 74 -7.26 -11.12 11.68
CA ASP A 74 -7.03 -12.32 12.49
C ASP A 74 -6.78 -12.01 13.98
N ASN A 75 -6.70 -10.72 14.33
CA ASN A 75 -6.40 -10.24 15.68
C ASN A 75 -5.07 -10.77 16.24
N GLU A 76 -4.09 -10.99 15.36
CA GLU A 76 -2.75 -11.45 15.71
C GLU A 76 -1.78 -10.26 15.81
N LYS A 77 -0.80 -10.39 16.72
CA LYS A 77 0.25 -9.37 16.86
C LYS A 77 1.31 -9.54 15.79
N LEU A 78 1.76 -8.41 15.25
CA LEU A 78 2.89 -8.32 14.35
C LEU A 78 4.13 -7.80 15.09
N SER A 79 5.31 -8.20 14.61
CA SER A 79 6.56 -7.60 15.06
C SER A 79 6.56 -6.11 14.75
N LYS A 80 6.96 -5.27 15.72
CA LYS A 80 6.91 -3.80 15.66
C LYS A 80 7.63 -3.19 14.45
N TRP A 81 8.60 -3.90 13.89
CA TRP A 81 9.40 -3.44 12.74
C TRP A 81 8.60 -3.42 11.43
N ILE A 82 7.73 -4.40 11.22
CA ILE A 82 6.96 -4.56 9.97
C ILE A 82 6.03 -3.37 9.71
N PRO A 83 5.20 -2.90 10.66
CA PRO A 83 4.34 -1.75 10.43
C PRO A 83 5.12 -0.44 10.23
N VAL A 84 6.25 -0.27 10.91
CA VAL A 84 7.10 0.92 10.76
C VAL A 84 7.73 0.96 9.37
N ILE A 85 8.36 -0.15 8.94
CA ILE A 85 9.00 -0.26 7.62
C ILE A 85 7.94 -0.08 6.51
N GLY A 86 6.80 -0.77 6.62
CA GLY A 86 5.72 -0.65 5.63
C GLY A 86 5.20 0.78 5.47
N THR A 87 5.04 1.51 6.58
CA THR A 87 4.56 2.90 6.57
C THR A 87 5.60 3.86 6.01
N ILE A 88 6.88 3.69 6.35
CA ILE A 88 7.98 4.51 5.81
C ILE A 88 8.10 4.31 4.29
N LEU A 89 8.03 3.06 3.82
CA LEU A 89 8.07 2.76 2.38
C LEU A 89 6.86 3.36 1.66
N ALA A 90 5.66 3.31 2.25
CA ALA A 90 4.48 3.95 1.68
C ALA A 90 4.65 5.47 1.54
N LEU A 91 5.24 6.13 2.54
CA LEU A 91 5.53 7.57 2.52
C LEU A 91 6.55 7.94 1.42
N ILE A 92 7.62 7.17 1.28
CA ILE A 92 8.61 7.38 0.20
C ILE A 92 7.94 7.26 -1.17
N CYS A 93 7.09 6.25 -1.35
CA CYS A 93 6.36 6.05 -2.61
C CYS A 93 5.37 7.18 -2.90
N LEU A 94 4.72 7.75 -1.88
CA LEU A 94 3.84 8.92 -2.02
C LEU A 94 4.59 10.12 -2.63
N VAL A 95 5.80 10.39 -2.14
CA VAL A 95 6.64 11.50 -2.61
C VAL A 95 7.11 11.27 -4.05
N MET A 96 7.50 10.04 -4.39
CA MET A 96 7.95 9.68 -5.73
C MET A 96 6.84 9.74 -6.80
N LEU A 97 5.60 9.47 -6.40
CA LEU A 97 4.44 9.40 -7.30
C LEU A 97 3.58 10.68 -7.23
N PHE A 98 4.19 11.85 -7.05
CA PHE A 98 3.51 13.14 -6.79
C PHE A 98 2.23 13.41 -7.62
N PRO A 99 2.14 13.09 -8.94
CA PRO A 99 0.91 13.26 -9.72
C PRO A 99 -0.23 12.28 -9.35
N ALA A 100 0.11 11.09 -8.86
CA ALA A 100 -0.82 10.05 -8.41
C ALA A 100 -1.07 10.07 -6.88
N SER A 101 -0.48 11.03 -6.17
CA SER A 101 -0.52 11.14 -4.70
C SER A 101 -1.94 11.21 -4.12
N LEU A 102 -2.91 11.78 -4.85
CA LEU A 102 -4.32 11.83 -4.45
C LEU A 102 -4.93 10.43 -4.29
N PHE A 103 -4.53 9.48 -5.14
CA PHE A 103 -4.97 8.08 -5.03
C PHE A 103 -4.17 7.32 -3.97
N ALA A 104 -2.97 7.76 -3.61
CA ALA A 104 -2.13 7.11 -2.61
C ALA A 104 -2.50 7.50 -1.16
N LEU A 105 -3.34 8.52 -0.95
CA LEU A 105 -3.74 8.97 0.38
C LEU A 105 -4.57 7.93 1.17
N PRO A 106 -5.63 7.31 0.62
CA PRO A 106 -6.39 6.29 1.35
C PRO A 106 -5.56 5.10 1.86
N PRO A 107 -4.72 4.43 1.05
CA PRO A 107 -3.90 3.33 1.55
C PRO A 107 -2.84 3.80 2.55
N MET A 108 -2.33 5.04 2.44
CA MET A 108 -1.41 5.61 3.43
C MET A 108 -2.09 5.82 4.79
N LEU A 109 -3.28 6.41 4.82
CA LEU A 109 -4.05 6.58 6.05
C LEU A 109 -4.38 5.24 6.70
N PHE A 110 -4.69 4.24 5.88
CA PHE A 110 -4.95 2.89 6.36
C PHE A 110 -3.69 2.21 6.93
N ALA A 111 -2.54 2.38 6.27
CA ALA A 111 -1.25 1.90 6.76
C ALA A 111 -0.92 2.52 8.13
N CYS A 112 -1.10 3.84 8.28
CA CYS A 112 -0.90 4.55 9.55
C CYS A 112 -1.82 4.03 10.65
N TYR A 113 -3.10 3.78 10.34
CA TYR A 113 -4.06 3.20 11.29
C TYR A 113 -3.63 1.80 11.76
N LEU A 114 -3.26 0.93 10.82
CA LEU A 114 -2.83 -0.44 11.13
C LEU A 114 -1.51 -0.43 11.90
N ALA A 115 -0.59 0.44 11.55
CA ALA A 115 0.67 0.62 12.27
C ALA A 115 0.42 1.07 13.71
N TYR A 116 -0.45 2.06 13.92
CA TYR A 116 -0.85 2.48 15.27
C TYR A 116 -1.47 1.34 16.07
N TRP A 117 -2.34 0.54 15.45
CA TRP A 117 -2.99 -0.60 16.11
C TRP A 117 -1.97 -1.66 16.55
N HIS A 118 -1.06 -2.06 15.66
CA HIS A 118 -0.03 -3.07 15.91
C HIS A 118 1.06 -2.60 16.89
N LEU A 119 1.34 -1.30 16.96
CA LEU A 119 2.33 -0.74 17.89
C LEU A 119 1.79 -0.51 19.30
N LYS A 120 0.47 -0.31 19.44
CA LYS A 120 -0.18 -0.04 20.73
C LYS A 120 -0.54 -1.31 21.51
N ILE A 121 -0.74 -2.43 20.80
CA ILE A 121 -1.13 -3.72 21.37
C ILE A 121 0.10 -4.57 21.67
#